data_AF-A0A0M3KGL7-F1
#
_entry.id   AF-A0A0M3KGL7-F1
#
_cell.length_a   1.000
_cell.length_b   1.000
_cell.length_c   1.000
_cell.angle_alpha   90.00
_cell.angle_beta   90.00
_cell.angle_gamma   90.00
#
_symmetry.space_group_name_H-M   'P 1'
#
loop_
_entity.id
_entity.type
_entity.pdbx_description
1 polymer ?
#
loop_
_entity_poly.entity_id
_entity_poly.type
_entity_poly.pdbx_seq_one_letter_code
_entity_poly.pdbx_strand_id
1 'polypeptide(L)'
;MFFRFNRDYDSVEEMVKRFAHFVGSDMAIMDLQKFSDGTIYGLTGLADKALDERGDGKEDCRDGRMLLDNMDLDWAVIDPREHPDESMPSSFDWRTKRAVTDVKDQGECRNSWVFSSIAVVESMNAIENGVLQPLSEQNVIDCELPYDRCETRTPRMALR
;
A
#
# COMPACT_ATOMS: atom_id res chain seq x y z
N MET A 1 -21.55 -7.55 -5.11
CA MET A 1 -20.42 -8.03 -4.31
C MET A 1 -19.71 -9.18 -5.01
N PHE A 2 -20.29 -10.38 -5.06
CA PHE A 2 -19.72 -11.59 -5.71
C PHE A 2 -19.16 -11.35 -7.11
N PHE A 3 -20.01 -10.87 -8.04
CA PHE A 3 -19.59 -10.62 -9.42
C PHE A 3 -18.68 -9.39 -9.60
N ARG A 4 -18.78 -8.40 -8.71
CA ARG A 4 -18.04 -7.14 -8.84
C ARG A 4 -16.57 -7.31 -8.46
N PHE A 5 -16.29 -8.16 -7.47
CA PHE A 5 -14.94 -8.39 -6.94
C PHE A 5 -14.43 -9.81 -7.21
N ASN A 6 -15.08 -10.53 -8.13
CA ASN A 6 -14.72 -11.89 -8.54
C ASN A 6 -14.48 -12.84 -7.34
N ARG A 7 -15.43 -12.85 -6.39
CA ARG A 7 -15.34 -13.68 -5.19
C ARG A 7 -15.96 -15.06 -5.44
N ASP A 8 -15.18 -16.08 -5.15
CA ASP A 8 -15.61 -17.47 -5.04
C ASP A 8 -15.30 -17.97 -3.61
N TYR A 9 -16.17 -18.80 -3.05
CA TYR A 9 -16.07 -19.25 -1.67
C TYR A 9 -16.15 -20.78 -1.61
N ASP A 10 -15.25 -21.38 -0.82
CA ASP A 10 -15.08 -22.84 -0.75
C ASP A 10 -16.30 -23.58 -0.19
N SER A 11 -17.16 -22.90 0.57
CA SER A 11 -18.35 -23.49 1.17
C SER A 11 -19.50 -22.50 1.35
N VAL A 12 -20.72 -23.03 1.49
CA VAL A 12 -21.92 -22.24 1.82
C VAL A 12 -21.78 -21.58 3.19
N GLU A 13 -21.15 -22.27 4.15
CA GLU A 13 -20.89 -21.72 5.48
C GLU A 13 -19.97 -20.49 5.41
N GLU A 14 -18.89 -20.57 4.63
CA GLU A 14 -17.99 -19.43 4.41
C GLU A 14 -18.73 -18.30 3.69
N MET A 15 -19.53 -18.60 2.67
CA MET A 15 -20.36 -17.60 1.98
C MET A 15 -21.29 -16.86 2.96
N VAL A 16 -21.96 -17.57 3.87
CA VAL A 16 -22.85 -16.98 4.86
C VAL A 16 -22.07 -16.10 5.85
N LYS A 17 -20.90 -16.56 6.32
CA LYS A 17 -20.00 -15.77 7.17
C LYS A 17 -19.58 -14.47 6.48
N ARG A 18 -19.13 -14.57 5.23
CA ARG A 18 -18.66 -13.42 4.41
C ARG A 18 -19.78 -12.44 4.10
N PHE A 19 -21.00 -12.94 3.88
CA PHE A 19 -22.18 -12.10 3.72
C PHE A 19 -22.50 -11.29 5.00
N ALA A 20 -22.34 -11.89 6.19
CA ALA A 20 -22.52 -11.15 7.44
C ALA A 20 -21.50 -10.01 7.60
N HIS A 21 -20.23 -10.25 7.27
CA HIS A 21 -19.20 -9.19 7.26
C HIS A 21 -19.48 -8.08 6.25
N PHE A 22 -20.00 -8.45 5.08
CA PHE A 22 -20.43 -7.50 4.07
C PHE A 22 -21.54 -6.57 4.56
N VAL A 23 -22.59 -7.13 5.15
CA VAL A 23 -23.69 -6.32 5.70
C VAL A 23 -23.18 -5.35 6.77
N GLY A 24 -22.30 -5.81 7.66
CA GLY A 24 -21.69 -4.95 8.67
C GLY A 24 -20.84 -3.82 8.05
N SER A 25 -20.09 -4.12 6.99
CA SER A 25 -19.28 -3.11 6.28
C SER A 25 -20.14 -2.08 5.55
N ASP A 26 -21.25 -2.51 4.92
CA ASP A 26 -22.18 -1.62 4.22
C ASP A 26 -22.84 -0.62 5.19
N MET A 27 -23.26 -1.09 6.37
CA MET A 27 -23.75 -0.22 7.44
C MET A 27 -22.70 0.81 7.88
N ALA A 28 -21.45 0.36 8.10
CA ALA A 28 -20.36 1.26 8.48
C ALA A 28 -20.07 2.31 7.40
N ILE A 29 -20.12 1.93 6.12
CA ILE A 29 -19.96 2.86 4.99
C ILE A 29 -21.07 3.91 4.99
N MET A 30 -22.32 3.50 5.17
CA MET A 30 -23.45 4.43 5.23
C MET A 30 -23.32 5.43 6.38
N ASP A 31 -22.86 4.98 7.55
CA ASP A 31 -22.65 5.85 8.70
C ASP A 31 -21.48 6.81 8.48
N LEU A 32 -20.33 6.34 7.97
CA LEU A 32 -19.19 7.19 7.64
C LEU A 32 -19.55 8.25 6.59
N GLN A 33 -20.36 7.89 5.60
CA GLN A 33 -20.76 8.81 4.54
C GLN A 33 -21.61 9.98 5.05
N LYS A 34 -22.39 9.80 6.14
CA LYS A 34 -23.19 10.87 6.75
C LYS A 34 -22.35 11.99 7.35
N PHE A 35 -21.15 11.68 7.81
CA PHE A 35 -20.28 12.60 8.55
C PHE A 35 -19.05 13.04 7.75
N SER A 36 -18.90 12.58 6.50
CA SER A 36 -17.76 12.95 5.68
C SER A 36 -17.96 14.26 4.94
N ASP A 37 -16.92 15.10 4.92
CA ASP A 37 -16.89 16.42 4.28
C ASP A 37 -15.99 16.47 3.03
N GLY A 38 -15.55 15.32 2.54
CA GLY A 38 -14.68 15.26 1.34
C GLY A 38 -14.25 13.86 0.91
N THR A 39 -14.57 12.82 1.70
CA THR A 39 -14.29 11.43 1.35
C THR A 39 -15.57 10.73 0.91
N ILE A 40 -15.47 9.97 -0.17
CA ILE A 40 -16.55 9.09 -0.62
C ILE A 40 -16.22 7.69 -0.15
N TYR A 41 -17.03 7.17 0.76
CA TYR A 41 -16.94 5.79 1.23
C TYR A 41 -17.77 4.89 0.32
N GLY A 42 -17.28 3.69 0.07
CA GLY A 42 -17.95 2.76 -0.81
C GLY A 42 -17.49 1.33 -0.59
N LEU A 43 -18.26 0.39 -1.15
CA LEU A 43 -17.92 -1.02 -1.10
C LEU A 43 -16.61 -1.27 -1.86
N THR A 44 -15.64 -1.85 -1.17
CA THR A 44 -14.35 -2.28 -1.74
C THR A 44 -14.25 -3.80 -1.77
N GLY A 45 -13.18 -4.32 -2.35
CA GLY A 45 -12.88 -5.75 -2.31
C GLY A 45 -12.72 -6.30 -0.89
N LEU A 46 -12.49 -5.46 0.12
CA LEU A 46 -12.31 -5.88 1.52
C LEU A 46 -13.62 -5.98 2.31
N ALA A 47 -14.77 -5.66 1.68
CA ALA A 47 -16.06 -5.58 2.38
C ALA A 47 -16.52 -6.91 3.01
N ASP A 48 -16.04 -8.06 2.54
CA ASP A 48 -16.29 -9.40 3.12
C ASP A 48 -15.37 -9.81 4.27
N LYS A 49 -14.33 -9.03 4.56
CA LYS A 49 -13.38 -9.37 5.63
C LYS A 49 -13.78 -8.70 6.94
N ALA A 50 -13.57 -9.39 8.06
CA ALA A 50 -13.62 -8.78 9.38
C ALA A 50 -12.43 -7.81 9.58
N LEU A 51 -12.51 -6.90 10.57
CA LEU A 51 -11.47 -5.90 10.79
C LEU A 51 -10.12 -6.50 11.21
N ASP A 52 -10.15 -7.59 11.97
CA ASP A 52 -8.99 -8.39 12.34
C ASP A 52 -8.41 -9.17 11.15
N GLU A 53 -9.28 -9.69 10.27
CA GLU A 53 -8.87 -10.35 9.02
C GLU A 53 -8.30 -9.39 7.96
N ARG A 54 -8.52 -8.08 8.09
CA ARG A 54 -7.98 -7.06 7.18
C ARG A 54 -6.52 -6.68 7.49
N GLY A 55 -5.95 -7.24 8.57
CA GLY A 55 -4.70 -6.78 9.14
C GLY A 55 -4.97 -5.54 9.99
N ASP A 56 -4.54 -5.57 11.24
CA ASP A 56 -4.53 -4.39 12.08
C ASP A 56 -3.55 -3.39 11.45
N GLY A 57 -4.07 -2.38 10.76
CA GLY A 57 -3.28 -1.36 10.02
C GLY A 57 -2.24 -0.57 10.84
N LYS A 58 -1.96 -0.98 12.08
CA LYS A 58 -0.86 -0.54 12.94
C LYS A 58 0.45 -1.30 12.70
N GLU A 59 0.40 -2.54 12.21
CA GLU A 59 1.63 -3.32 12.06
C GLU A 59 2.29 -3.13 10.70
N ASP A 60 1.53 -2.80 9.65
CA ASP A 60 2.06 -2.70 8.26
C ASP A 60 2.84 -1.41 8.01
N CYS A 61 2.52 -0.37 8.77
CA CYS A 61 3.29 0.85 8.85
C CYS A 61 3.81 1.00 10.28
N ARG A 62 4.96 0.40 10.61
CA ARG A 62 5.66 0.77 11.85
C ARG A 62 5.87 2.29 11.84
N ASP A 63 5.63 2.91 12.99
CA ASP A 63 5.84 4.34 13.20
C ASP A 63 7.22 4.75 12.65
N GLY A 64 7.21 5.55 11.57
CA GLY A 64 8.42 6.02 10.89
C GLY A 64 9.35 6.81 11.81
N ARG A 65 8.90 7.19 13.02
CA ARG A 65 9.73 7.80 14.06
C ARG A 65 10.85 6.87 14.55
N MET A 66 10.66 5.55 14.57
CA MET A 66 11.78 4.64 14.92
C MET A 66 12.82 4.47 13.81
N LEU A 67 12.57 4.97 12.60
CA LEU A 67 13.49 4.83 11.45
C LEU A 67 14.48 6.01 11.32
N LEU A 68 14.19 7.14 11.96
CA LEU A 68 15.01 8.36 11.86
C LEU A 68 16.09 8.46 12.94
N ASP A 69 15.96 7.72 14.04
CA ASP A 69 16.83 7.89 15.23
C ASP A 69 18.29 7.42 15.04
N ASN A 70 18.63 6.75 13.93
CA ASN A 70 19.99 6.21 13.68
C ASN A 70 20.49 6.39 12.24
N MET A 71 19.95 7.36 11.49
CA MET A 71 20.38 7.65 10.12
C MET A 71 21.13 8.99 10.11
N ASP A 72 22.47 8.95 10.01
CA ASP A 72 23.30 10.12 9.68
C ASP A 72 22.98 10.55 8.25
N LEU A 73 21.85 11.25 8.07
CA LEU A 73 21.39 11.77 6.79
C LEU A 73 21.36 13.29 6.83
N ASP A 74 22.53 13.89 6.72
CA ASP A 74 22.65 15.34 6.53
C ASP A 74 21.89 15.86 5.29
N TRP A 75 21.50 14.98 4.35
CA TRP A 75 20.71 15.37 3.17
C TRP A 75 19.20 15.05 3.28
N ALA A 76 18.76 14.24 4.24
CA ALA A 76 17.35 13.82 4.36
C ALA A 76 16.54 14.64 5.36
N VAL A 77 17.15 15.66 5.97
CA VAL A 77 16.48 16.62 6.86
C VAL A 77 16.34 17.97 6.14
N ILE A 78 15.95 17.97 4.86
CA ILE A 78 15.30 19.15 4.31
C ILE A 78 13.82 18.95 4.61
N ASP A 79 13.33 19.51 5.73
CA ASP A 79 11.88 19.62 5.92
C ASP A 79 11.38 20.63 4.88
N PRO A 80 10.57 20.21 3.88
CA PRO A 80 10.04 21.13 2.88
C PRO A 80 9.17 22.24 3.48
N ARG A 81 8.75 22.10 4.76
CA ARG A 81 8.04 23.14 5.52
C ARG A 81 8.98 24.21 6.06
N GLU A 82 10.22 23.86 6.38
CA GLU A 82 11.22 24.82 6.88
C GLU A 82 11.89 25.57 5.73
N HIS A 83 11.92 24.97 4.53
CA HIS A 83 12.47 25.57 3.31
C HIS A 83 11.49 25.44 2.14
N PRO A 84 10.43 26.27 2.09
CA PRO A 84 9.49 26.26 0.99
C PRO A 84 10.21 26.74 -0.28
N ASP A 85 10.44 25.82 -1.20
CA ASP A 85 10.85 26.17 -2.56
C ASP A 85 9.63 26.71 -3.30
N GLU A 86 9.56 28.04 -3.45
CA GLU A 86 8.48 28.73 -4.18
C GLU A 86 8.38 28.29 -5.65
N SER A 87 9.42 27.62 -6.18
CA SER A 87 9.40 27.06 -7.54
C SER A 87 8.67 25.71 -7.64
N MET A 88 8.33 25.08 -6.52
CA MET A 88 7.64 23.79 -6.48
C MET A 88 6.15 23.97 -6.83
N PRO A 89 5.58 23.13 -7.72
CA PRO A 89 4.18 23.26 -8.10
C PRO A 89 3.24 22.91 -6.95
N SER A 90 2.07 23.55 -6.91
CA SER A 90 1.02 23.29 -5.92
C SER A 90 0.43 21.88 -5.99
N SER A 91 0.61 21.19 -7.12
CA SER A 91 0.24 19.79 -7.31
C SER A 91 1.22 19.12 -8.27
N PHE A 92 1.55 17.87 -8.00
CA PHE A 92 2.47 17.09 -8.82
C PHE A 92 2.04 15.62 -8.84
N ASP A 93 2.08 14.99 -10.01
CA ASP A 93 1.69 13.60 -10.20
C ASP A 93 2.64 12.90 -11.17
N TRP A 94 3.50 12.01 -10.65
CA TRP A 94 4.46 11.21 -11.43
C TRP A 94 3.79 10.32 -12.49
N ARG A 95 2.50 9.97 -12.32
CA ARG A 95 1.75 9.18 -13.33
C ARG A 95 1.62 9.95 -14.63
N THR A 96 1.43 11.27 -14.56
CA THR A 96 1.37 12.15 -15.75
C THR A 96 2.69 12.21 -16.51
N LYS A 97 3.79 11.83 -15.85
CA LYS A 97 5.14 11.74 -16.43
C LYS A 97 5.49 10.35 -16.93
N ARG A 98 4.55 9.39 -16.89
CA ARG A 98 4.77 7.97 -17.22
C ARG A 98 5.93 7.36 -16.41
N ALA A 99 6.03 7.77 -15.14
CA ALA A 99 7.06 7.31 -14.21
C ALA A 99 6.51 6.38 -13.13
N VAL A 100 5.29 5.85 -13.28
CA VAL A 100 4.65 4.96 -12.30
C VAL A 100 4.02 3.80 -13.06
N THR A 101 4.28 2.57 -12.62
CA THR A 101 3.70 1.34 -13.18
C THR A 101 2.23 1.17 -12.76
N ASP A 102 1.55 0.18 -13.34
CA ASP A 102 0.18 -0.15 -12.94
C ASP A 102 0.12 -0.58 -11.47
N VAL A 103 -1.03 -0.34 -10.83
CA VAL A 103 -1.27 -0.75 -9.44
C VAL A 103 -1.16 -2.27 -9.33
N LYS A 104 -0.36 -2.74 -8.38
CA LYS A 104 -0.13 -4.16 -8.09
C LYS A 104 -0.88 -4.59 -6.82
N ASP A 105 -1.11 -5.89 -6.67
CA ASP A 105 -1.77 -6.50 -5.50
C ASP A 105 -0.76 -7.37 -4.75
N GLN A 106 -0.52 -7.08 -3.47
CA GLN A 106 0.38 -7.85 -2.59
C GLN A 106 -0.27 -9.12 -2.01
N GLY A 107 -1.58 -9.28 -2.21
CA GLY A 107 -2.37 -10.35 -1.63
C GLY A 107 -2.46 -10.25 -0.11
N GLU A 108 -2.55 -11.41 0.55
CA GLU A 108 -2.69 -11.51 2.01
C GLU A 108 -1.34 -11.37 2.74
N CYS A 109 -0.23 -11.32 2.00
CA CYS A 109 1.10 -11.20 2.60
C CYS A 109 1.50 -9.74 2.81
N ARG A 110 2.16 -9.50 3.94
CA ARG A 110 2.51 -8.16 4.45
C ARG A 110 3.82 -7.64 3.86
N ASN A 111 3.90 -7.72 2.54
CA ASN A 111 5.09 -7.41 1.74
C ASN A 111 5.10 -5.98 1.19
N SER A 112 4.27 -5.08 1.72
CA SER A 112 4.21 -3.66 1.33
C SER A 112 5.57 -2.97 1.34
N TRP A 113 6.49 -3.39 2.23
CA TRP A 113 7.88 -2.92 2.28
C TRP A 113 8.68 -3.22 1.00
N VAL A 114 8.39 -4.32 0.29
CA VAL A 114 9.02 -4.66 -1.00
C VAL A 114 8.36 -3.87 -2.13
N PHE A 115 7.03 -3.86 -2.17
CA PHE A 115 6.25 -3.18 -3.21
C PHE A 115 6.55 -1.67 -3.24
N SER A 116 6.62 -1.03 -2.07
CA SER A 116 6.97 0.38 -1.96
C SER A 116 8.39 0.68 -2.46
N SER A 117 9.38 -0.14 -2.08
CA SER A 117 10.76 0.02 -2.54
C SER A 117 10.91 -0.17 -4.05
N ILE A 118 10.30 -1.21 -4.61
CA ILE A 118 10.37 -1.47 -6.05
C ILE A 118 9.67 -0.38 -6.86
N ALA A 119 8.50 0.10 -6.43
CA ALA A 119 7.82 1.21 -7.10
C ALA A 119 8.71 2.46 -7.19
N VAL A 120 9.51 2.74 -6.15
CA VAL A 120 10.48 3.85 -6.17
C VAL A 120 11.61 3.57 -7.17
N VAL A 121 12.19 2.37 -7.19
CA VAL A 121 13.26 2.01 -8.14
C VAL A 121 12.77 2.06 -9.59
N GLU A 122 11.58 1.55 -9.87
CA GLU A 122 10.92 1.63 -11.18
C GLU A 122 10.74 3.09 -11.61
N SER A 123 10.28 3.95 -10.69
CA SER A 123 10.08 5.38 -10.94
C SER A 123 11.40 6.09 -11.23
N MET A 124 12.44 5.83 -10.43
CA MET A 124 13.77 6.41 -10.63
C MET A 124 14.37 6.01 -11.98
N ASN A 125 14.22 4.74 -12.37
CA ASN A 125 14.69 4.28 -13.68
C ASN A 125 13.92 4.96 -14.84
N ALA A 126 12.61 5.19 -14.67
CA ALA A 126 11.83 5.92 -15.66
C ALA A 126 12.23 7.39 -15.77
N ILE A 127 12.58 8.04 -14.66
CA ILE A 127 13.02 9.43 -14.62
C ILE A 127 14.40 9.60 -15.26
N GLU A 128 15.36 8.77 -14.87
CA GLU A 128 16.75 8.91 -15.30
C GLU A 128 16.97 8.37 -16.71
N ASN A 129 16.46 7.17 -16.99
CA ASN A 129 16.73 6.45 -18.24
C ASN A 129 15.59 6.54 -19.25
N GLY A 130 14.44 7.10 -18.87
CA GLY A 130 13.24 7.14 -19.71
C GLY A 130 12.56 5.77 -19.87
N VAL A 131 12.94 4.77 -19.07
CA VAL A 131 12.45 3.39 -19.19
C VAL A 131 11.59 3.03 -17.98
N LEU A 132 10.27 2.98 -18.19
CA LEU A 132 9.34 2.44 -17.20
C LEU A 132 9.24 0.91 -17.41
N GLN A 133 9.92 0.16 -16.56
CA GLN A 133 9.93 -1.31 -16.61
C GLN A 133 9.42 -1.86 -15.28
N PRO A 134 8.37 -2.71 -15.28
CA PRO A 134 7.97 -3.41 -14.07
C PRO A 134 9.05 -4.41 -13.65
N LEU A 135 9.48 -4.32 -12.39
CA LEU A 135 10.43 -5.20 -11.74
C LEU A 135 9.70 -6.25 -10.90
N SER A 136 10.44 -7.28 -10.46
CA SER A 136 9.89 -8.42 -9.73
C SER A 136 10.00 -8.23 -8.22
N GLU A 137 8.86 -8.02 -7.56
CA GLU A 137 8.74 -8.08 -6.10
C GLU A 137 9.15 -9.45 -5.57
N GLN A 138 8.75 -10.51 -6.26
CA GLN A 138 9.04 -11.88 -5.84
C GLN A 138 10.55 -12.16 -5.77
N ASN A 139 11.34 -11.59 -6.67
CA ASN A 139 12.79 -11.75 -6.62
C ASN A 139 13.39 -11.20 -5.31
N VAL A 140 12.91 -10.05 -4.84
CA VAL A 140 13.37 -9.47 -3.57
C VAL A 140 12.85 -10.29 -2.40
N ILE A 141 11.58 -10.68 -2.42
CA ILE A 141 10.98 -11.55 -1.39
C ILE A 141 11.80 -12.84 -1.24
N ASP A 142 12.13 -13.51 -2.33
CA ASP A 142 12.83 -14.80 -2.31
C ASP A 142 14.28 -14.68 -1.80
N CYS A 143 14.94 -13.56 -2.10
CA CYS A 143 16.32 -13.33 -1.66
C CYS A 143 16.40 -12.87 -0.20
N GLU A 144 15.48 -12.01 0.23
CA GLU A 144 15.51 -11.42 1.57
C GLU A 144 14.85 -12.34 2.62
N LEU A 145 13.84 -13.13 2.23
CA LEU A 145 13.02 -13.94 3.13
C LEU A 145 13.23 -15.45 2.92
N PRO A 146 14.36 -16.03 3.37
CA PRO A 146 14.69 -17.44 3.10
C PRO A 146 13.79 -18.46 3.84
N TYR A 147 13.06 -18.04 4.87
CA TYR A 147 12.26 -18.94 5.72
C TYR A 147 10.76 -18.65 5.65
N ASP A 148 10.35 -17.38 5.69
CA ASP A 148 8.96 -16.96 5.65
C ASP A 148 8.78 -15.78 4.69
N ARG A 149 8.19 -16.05 3.52
CA ARG A 149 7.97 -15.07 2.45
C ARG A 149 6.96 -13.97 2.77
N CYS A 150 6.35 -14.00 3.96
CA CYS A 150 5.37 -13.01 4.40
C CYS A 150 5.81 -12.27 5.67
N GLU A 151 7.08 -12.44 6.08
CA GLU A 151 7.71 -11.66 7.14
C GLU A 151 7.83 -10.17 6.75
N THR A 152 7.27 -9.30 7.59
CA THR A 152 7.37 -7.85 7.40
C THR A 152 8.77 -7.34 7.73
N ARG A 153 9.36 -6.56 6.81
CA ARG A 153 10.65 -5.87 7.00
C ARG A 153 10.54 -4.37 6.72
N THR A 154 11.67 -3.69 6.72
CA THR A 154 11.75 -2.26 6.39
C THR A 154 12.05 -2.07 4.90
N PRO A 155 11.50 -1.03 4.24
CA PRO A 155 11.80 -0.74 2.83
C PRO A 155 13.31 -0.67 2.52
N ARG A 156 14.12 -0.21 3.48
CA ARG A 156 15.58 -0.14 3.35
C ARG A 156 16.23 -1.49 3.08
N MET A 157 15.66 -2.59 3.60
CA MET A 157 16.21 -3.93 3.35
C MET A 157 16.03 -4.35 1.88
N ALA A 158 15.00 -3.85 1.19
CA ALA A 158 14.78 -4.12 -0.23
C ALA A 158 15.69 -3.29 -1.15
N LEU A 159 16.39 -2.28 -0.62
CA LEU A 159 17.21 -1.32 -1.38
C LEU A 159 18.72 -1.46 -1.12
N ARG A 160 19.14 -2.50 -0.39
CA ARG A 160 20.55 -2.78 -0.07
C ARG A 160 21.15 -3.79 -1.03
#